data_AF-A0A4Q6BNU8-F1
#
_entry.id   AF-A0A4Q6BNU8-F1
#
_cell.length_a   1.000
_cell.length_b   1.000
_cell.length_c   1.000
_cell.angle_alpha   90.00
_cell.angle_beta   90.00
_cell.angle_gamma   90.00
#
_symmetry.space_group_name_H-M   'P 1'
#
loop_
_entity.id
_entity.type
_entity.pdbx_description
1 polymer ?
#
loop_
_entity_poly.entity_id
_entity_poly.type
_entity_poly.pdbx_seq_one_letter_code
_entity_poly.pdbx_strand_id
1 'polypeptide(L)' 'MNDLTKNILIWVFIVIVLLLVFSRYMPPTGTPQEVRYSVFLDDMKANRLDSVVIQGESIIGTRKDKSQFR' A
#
# COMPACT_ATOMS: atom_id res chain seq x y z
N MET A 1 0.19 13.34 41.14
CA MET A 1 -0.26 13.41 39.75
C MET A 1 0.72 14.31 39.03
N ASN A 2 1.76 13.72 38.44
CA ASN A 2 2.83 14.47 37.80
C ASN A 2 2.35 15.03 36.47
N ASP A 3 2.34 16.36 36.34
CA ASP A 3 2.13 17.06 35.08
C ASP A 3 3.09 16.57 33.97
N LEU A 4 4.28 16.11 34.37
CA LEU A 4 5.23 15.45 33.48
C LEU A 4 4.64 14.17 32.85
N THR A 5 4.02 13.30 33.66
CA THR A 5 3.41 12.05 33.19
C THR A 5 2.21 12.32 32.29
N LYS A 6 1.41 13.34 32.61
CA LYS A 6 0.25 13.77 31.81
C LYS A 6 0.68 14.30 30.43
N ASN A 7 1.74 15.11 30.38
CA ASN A 7 2.27 15.63 29.12
C ASN A 7 2.85 14.51 28.24
N ILE A 8 3.60 13.59 28.84
CA ILE A 8 4.16 12.43 28.13
C ILE A 8 3.02 11.56 27.56
N LEU A 9 1.93 11.37 28.31
CA LEU A 9 0.78 10.60 27.84
C LEU A 9 0.16 11.18 26.55
N ILE A 10 0.03 12.51 26.51
CA ILE A 10 -0.53 13.23 25.35
C ILE A 10 0.41 13.09 24.14
N TRP A 11 1.72 13.26 24.36
CA TRP A 11 2.70 13.07 23.30
C TRP A 11 2.68 11.65 22.72
N VAL A 12 2.60 10.63 23.56
CA VAL A 12 2.50 9.23 23.12
C VAL A 12 1.22 9.00 22.30
N PHE A 13 0.09 9.55 22.73
CA PHE A 13 -1.16 9.46 21.98
C PHE A 13 -1.04 10.06 20.58
N ILE A 14 -0.42 11.24 20.46
CA ILE A 14 -0.19 11.89 19.16
C ILE A 14 0.69 11.02 18.26
N VAL A 15 1.78 10.46 18.78
CA VAL A 15 2.66 9.56 18.02
C VAL A 15 1.90 8.33 17.51
N ILE A 16 1.06 7.72 18.34
CA ILE A 16 0.26 6.55 17.96
C ILE A 16 -0.75 6.90 16.87
N VAL A 17 -1.49 8.00 17.02
CA VAL A 17 -2.45 8.46 16.01
C VAL A 17 -1.74 8.74 14.68
N LEU A 18 -0.57 9.39 14.74
CA LEU A 18 0.24 9.67 13.56
C LEU A 18 0.67 8.38 12.85
N LEU A 19 1.18 7.38 13.59
CA LEU A 19 1.52 6.06 13.04
C LEU A 19 0.31 5.35 12.40
N LEU A 20 -0.86 5.40 13.03
CA LEU A 20 -2.09 4.79 12.52
C LEU A 20 -2.55 5.44 11.21
N VAL A 21 -2.47 6.76 11.11
CA VAL A 21 -2.79 7.51 9.89
C VAL A 21 -1.81 7.14 8.78
N PHE A 22 -0.50 7.18 9.04
CA PHE A 22 0.50 6.81 8.03
C PHE A 22 0.40 5.35 7.58
N SER A 23 0.06 4.42 8.48
CA SER A 23 -0.15 3.00 8.16
C SER A 23 -1.28 2.76 7.14
N ARG A 24 -2.30 3.63 7.10
CA ARG A 24 -3.38 3.55 6.10
C ARG A 24 -2.96 3.99 4.71
N TYR A 25 -1.99 4.89 4.61
CA TYR A 25 -1.54 5.48 3.35
C TYR A 25 -0.28 4.83 2.78
N MET A 26 0.44 4.00 3.53
CA MET A 26 1.54 3.21 3.00
C MET A 26 0.99 2.12 2.07
N PRO A 27 1.27 2.19 0.75
CA PRO A 27 1.00 1.07 -0.14
C PRO A 27 1.80 -0.13 0.36
N PRO A 28 1.28 -1.36 0.25
CA PRO A 28 2.10 -2.54 0.51
C PRO A 28 3.34 -2.46 -0.37
N THR A 29 4.51 -2.34 0.26
CA THR A 29 5.82 -2.40 -0.39
C THR A 29 6.11 -3.86 -0.73
N GLY A 30 5.25 -4.47 -1.54
CA GLY A 30 5.60 -5.72 -2.22
C GLY A 30 6.53 -5.34 -3.36
N THR A 31 7.70 -5.97 -3.44
CA THR A 31 8.48 -5.96 -4.69
C THR A 31 7.54 -6.37 -5.82
N PRO A 32 7.33 -5.53 -6.84
CA PRO A 32 6.42 -5.86 -7.94
C PRO A 32 6.84 -7.20 -8.54
N GLN A 33 5.95 -8.18 -8.46
CA GLN A 33 6.24 -9.50 -9.01
C GLN A 33 6.26 -9.38 -10.54
N GLU A 34 7.38 -9.77 -11.15
CA GLU A 34 7.50 -9.78 -12.61
C GLU A 34 6.55 -10.84 -13.17
N VAL A 35 5.52 -10.40 -13.88
CA VAL A 35 4.50 -11.26 -14.47
C VAL A 35 4.55 -11.20 -15.98
N ARG A 36 4.36 -12.36 -16.62
CA ARG A 36 4.28 -12.42 -18.08
C ARG A 36 3.04 -11.70 -18.57
N TYR A 37 3.15 -11.07 -19.75
CA TYR A 37 2.05 -10.39 -20.42
C TYR A 37 0.78 -11.25 -20.56
N SER A 38 0.92 -12.57 -20.80
CA SER A 38 -0.22 -13.49 -20.88
C SER A 38 -0.99 -13.58 -19.57
N VAL A 39 -0.29 -13.62 -18.43
CA VAL A 39 -0.90 -13.66 -17.10
C VAL A 39 -1.63 -12.36 -16.80
N PHE A 40 -1.05 -11.23 -17.19
CA PHE A 40 -1.72 -9.93 -17.11
C PHE A 40 -3.01 -9.88 -17.94
N LEU A 41 -2.97 -10.39 -19.18
CA LEU A 41 -4.15 -10.42 -20.05
C LEU A 41 -5.25 -11.32 -19.48
N ASP A 42 -4.87 -12.45 -18.87
CA ASP A 42 -5.82 -13.35 -18.20
C ASP A 42 -6.42 -12.70 -16.94
N ASP A 43 -5.62 -11.96 -16.17
CA ASP A 43 -6.09 -11.20 -14.99
C ASP A 43 -7.02 -10.05 -15.37
N MET A 44 -6.76 -9.40 -16.50
CA MET A 44 -7.64 -8.37 -17.08
C MET A 44 -8.99 -8.98 -17.46
N LYS A 45 -8.98 -10.09 -18.22
CA LYS A 45 -10.21 -10.81 -18.62
C LYS A 45 -10.99 -11.33 -17.41
N ALA A 46 -10.29 -11.76 -16.37
CA ALA A 46 -10.88 -12.24 -15.13
C ALA A 46 -11.33 -11.12 -14.17
N ASN A 47 -11.21 -9.84 -14.56
CA ASN A 47 -11.60 -8.68 -13.74
C ASN A 47 -10.92 -8.66 -12.35
N ARG A 48 -9.66 -9.11 -12.28
CA ARG A 48 -8.86 -9.17 -11.04
C ARG A 48 -7.99 -7.93 -10.80
N LEU A 49 -7.94 -7.03 -11.78
CA LEU A 49 -7.17 -5.79 -11.73
C LEU A 49 -7.96 -4.68 -11.03
N ASP A 50 -7.27 -3.88 -10.23
CA ASP A 50 -7.80 -2.68 -9.56
C ASP A 50 -7.30 -1.41 -10.25
N SER A 51 -6.00 -1.35 -10.53
CA SER A 51 -5.37 -0.21 -11.22
C SER A 51 -4.20 -0.67 -12.09
N VAL A 52 -3.98 0.01 -13.22
CA VAL A 52 -2.87 -0.25 -14.13
C VAL A 52 -2.21 1.08 -14.49
N VAL A 53 -0.89 1.14 -14.34
CA VAL A 53 -0.03 2.28 -14.68
C VAL A 53 0.96 1.83 -15.75
N ILE A 54 0.87 2.43 -16.93
CA ILE A 54 1.76 2.14 -18.05
C ILE A 54 2.85 3.21 -18.07
N GLN A 55 4.09 2.82 -17.78
CA GLN A 55 5.28 3.68 -17.84
C GLN A 55 6.18 3.20 -18.99
N GLY A 56 5.99 3.77 -20.18
CA GLY A 56 6.75 3.41 -21.37
C GLY A 56 6.59 1.93 -21.73
N GLU A 57 7.67 1.15 -21.60
CA GLU A 57 7.68 -0.30 -21.83
C GLU A 57 7.35 -1.14 -20.60
N SER A 58 7.18 -0.52 -19.42
CA SER A 58 6.86 -1.22 -18.17
C SER A 58 5.39 -1.07 -17.81
N ILE A 59 4.75 -2.17 -17.43
CA ILE A 59 3.35 -2.20 -17.00
C ILE A 59 3.33 -2.53 -15.52
N ILE A 60 3.02 -1.55 -14.69
CA ILE A 60 2.88 -1.76 -13.25
C ILE A 60 1.39 -1.80 -12.94
N GLY A 61 0.93 -2.83 -12.23
CA GLY A 61 -0.48 -2.93 -11.88
C GLY A 61 -0.71 -3.39 -10.46
N THR A 62 -1.87 -3.01 -9.94
CA THR A 62 -2.38 -3.40 -8.63
C THR A 62 -3.59 -4.30 -8.84
N ARG A 63 -3.57 -5.48 -8.25
CA ARG A 63 -4.72 -6.38 -8.20
C ARG A 63 -5.66 -6.00 -7.05
N LYS A 64 -6.89 -6.50 -7.09
CA LYS A 64 -7.90 -6.29 -6.04
C LYS A 64 -7.48 -6.83 -4.65
N ASP A 65 -6.54 -7.76 -4.61
CA ASP A 65 -5.92 -8.27 -3.38
C ASP A 65 -4.81 -7.37 -2.82
N LYS A 66 -4.57 -6.21 -3.45
CA LYS A 66 -3.49 -5.25 -3.18
C LYS A 66 -2.09 -5.75 -3.50
N SER A 67 -1.94 -6.89 -4.17
CA SER A 67 -0.65 -7.31 -4.72
C SER A 67 -0.27 -6.43 -5.91
N GLN A 68 1.01 -6.09 -5.99
CA GLN A 68 1.59 -5.33 -7.10
C GLN A 68 2.33 -6.27 -8.05
N PHE A 69 2.18 -6.04 -9.34
CA PHE A 69 2.89 -6.75 -10.39
C PHE A 69 3.55 -5.77 -11.36
N ARG A 70 4.62 -6.22 -12.00
CA ARG A 70 5.38 -5.49 -13.02
C ARG A 70 5.56 -6.33 -14.27
#